data_AF-A0A455U6Y4-F1
#
_entry.id   AF-A0A455U6Y4-F1
#
_cell.length_a   1.000
_cell.length_b   1.000
_cell.length_c   1.000
_cell.angle_alpha   90.00
_cell.angle_beta   90.00
_cell.angle_gamma   90.00
#
_symmetry.space_group_name_H-M   'P 1'
#
loop_
_entity.id
_entity.type
_entity.pdbx_description
1 polymer ?
#
loop_
_entity_poly.entity_id
_entity_poly.type
_entity_poly.pdbx_seq_one_letter_code
_entity_poly.pdbx_strand_id
1 'polypeptide(L)'
;MNPGEGPGLIFMSLPLAFQAMPLGTLFGSLFFLMLSMAALTSAISMVEATVSWLCDNKGLSRPAASWSTGIVLWLISTLAMLSFNLGADWTLAGKTFSTGWIT
;
A
#
# COMPACT_ATOMS: atom_id res chain seq x y z
N MET A 1 2.18 -5.77 -23.07
CA MET A 1 2.21 -5.79 -21.58
C MET A 1 3.05 -6.99 -21.17
N ASN A 2 4.21 -6.77 -20.57
CA ASN A 2 4.97 -7.86 -19.96
C ASN A 2 4.34 -8.17 -18.60
N PRO A 3 4.04 -9.45 -18.26
CA PRO A 3 3.38 -9.82 -17.00
C PRO A 3 4.22 -9.57 -15.73
N GLY A 4 5.41 -8.95 -15.85
CA GLY A 4 6.32 -8.64 -14.74
C GLY A 4 6.36 -7.16 -14.30
N GLU A 5 5.52 -6.27 -14.86
CA GLU A 5 5.50 -4.84 -14.51
C GLU A 5 4.79 -4.54 -13.17
N GLY A 6 5.21 -5.20 -12.09
CA GLY A 6 4.92 -4.79 -10.71
C GLY A 6 3.45 -4.58 -10.28
N PRO A 7 3.23 -4.11 -9.05
CA PRO A 7 1.88 -3.88 -8.50
C PRO A 7 1.14 -2.70 -9.17
N GLY A 8 1.82 -1.86 -9.95
CA GLY A 8 1.20 -0.74 -10.67
C GLY A 8 0.36 -1.16 -11.88
N LEU A 9 0.57 -2.38 -12.40
CA LEU A 9 -0.08 -2.84 -13.64
C LEU A 9 -1.61 -2.89 -13.54
N ILE A 10 -2.15 -3.23 -12.36
CA ILE A 10 -3.61 -3.26 -12.16
C ILE A 10 -4.23 -1.89 -12.38
N PHE A 11 -3.52 -0.81 -12.04
CA PHE A 11 -4.00 0.56 -12.22
C PHE A 11 -3.88 1.05 -13.66
N MET A 12 -3.20 0.30 -14.53
CA MET A 12 -3.15 0.56 -15.97
C MET A 12 -4.12 -0.35 -16.74
N SER A 13 -4.14 -1.64 -16.40
CA SER A 13 -4.93 -2.65 -17.12
C SER A 13 -6.43 -2.55 -16.84
N LEU A 14 -6.84 -2.26 -15.59
CA LEU A 14 -8.27 -2.10 -15.27
C LEU A 14 -8.91 -0.90 -15.98
N PRO A 15 -8.33 0.32 -15.96
CA PRO A 15 -8.90 1.43 -16.72
C PRO A 15 -8.99 1.17 -18.22
N LEU A 16 -7.98 0.50 -18.80
CA LEU A 16 -8.02 0.09 -20.21
C LEU A 16 -9.17 -0.89 -20.49
N ALA A 17 -9.41 -1.84 -19.60
CA ALA A 17 -10.55 -2.76 -19.70
C ALA A 17 -11.89 -2.03 -19.61
N PHE A 18 -12.03 -1.05 -18.70
CA PHE A 18 -13.26 -0.26 -18.60
C PHE A 18 -13.48 0.64 -19.84
N GLN A 19 -12.43 1.20 -20.45
CA GLN A 19 -12.56 2.01 -21.67
C GLN A 19 -13.08 1.21 -22.88
N ALA A 20 -12.83 -0.10 -22.92
CA ALA A 20 -13.37 -0.98 -23.95
C ALA A 20 -14.88 -1.27 -23.76
N MET A 21 -15.46 -0.94 -22.60
CA MET A 21 -16.88 -1.13 -22.31
C MET A 21 -17.70 0.12 -22.65
N PRO A 22 -18.94 -0.03 -23.14
CA PRO A 22 -19.86 1.10 -23.24
C PRO A 22 -20.11 1.68 -21.83
N LEU A 23 -20.08 3.02 -21.71
CA LEU A 23 -20.13 3.74 -20.43
C LEU A 23 -18.95 3.43 -19.48
N GLY A 24 -17.78 3.09 -20.00
CA GLY A 24 -16.57 2.75 -19.24
C GLY A 24 -16.20 3.71 -18.10
N THR A 25 -16.36 5.03 -18.30
CA THR A 25 -16.09 6.03 -17.27
C THR A 25 -17.01 5.90 -16.06
N LEU A 26 -18.29 5.55 -16.26
CA LEU A 26 -19.27 5.36 -15.18
C LEU A 26 -18.92 4.12 -14.35
N PHE A 27 -18.67 2.99 -15.02
CA PHE A 27 -18.32 1.74 -14.34
C PHE A 27 -16.95 1.81 -13.66
N GLY A 28 -15.96 2.43 -14.31
CA GLY A 28 -14.63 2.65 -13.74
C GLY A 28 -14.67 3.54 -12.49
N SER A 29 -15.38 4.67 -12.55
CA SER A 29 -15.52 5.56 -11.39
C SER A 29 -16.22 4.90 -10.21
N LEU A 30 -17.30 4.16 -10.45
CA LEU A 30 -18.00 3.42 -9.40
C LEU A 30 -17.12 2.32 -8.80
N PHE A 31 -16.38 1.59 -9.64
CA PHE A 31 -15.46 0.55 -9.18
C PHE A 31 -14.35 1.13 -8.29
N PHE A 32 -13.67 2.19 -8.72
CA PHE A 32 -12.61 2.80 -7.92
C PHE A 32 -13.13 3.46 -6.64
N LEU A 33 -14.36 4.00 -6.65
CA LEU A 33 -15.02 4.49 -5.44
C LEU A 33 -15.23 3.36 -4.43
N MET A 34 -15.79 2.24 -4.88
CA MET A 34 -16.01 1.07 -4.02
C MET A 34 -14.68 0.46 -3.55
N LEU A 35 -13.70 0.35 -4.44
CA LEU A 35 -12.35 -0.14 -4.12
C LEU A 35 -11.68 0.74 -3.07
N SER A 36 -11.79 2.07 -3.18
CA SER A 36 -11.25 3.01 -2.19
C SER A 36 -11.91 2.83 -0.82
N MET A 37 -13.23 2.66 -0.78
CA MET A 37 -13.94 2.41 0.47
C MET A 37 -13.53 1.07 1.08
N ALA A 38 -13.39 0.01 0.28
CA ALA A 38 -12.94 -1.30 0.72
C ALA A 38 -11.50 -1.28 1.25
N ALA A 39 -10.61 -0.54 0.59
CA ALA A 39 -9.23 -0.34 1.06
C ALA A 39 -9.20 0.44 2.38
N LEU A 40 -10.01 1.51 2.50
CA LEU A 40 -10.06 2.34 3.71
C LEU A 40 -10.55 1.56 4.93
N THR A 41 -11.61 0.77 4.81
CA THR A 41 -12.14 -0.03 5.92
C THR A 41 -11.14 -1.10 6.37
N SER A 42 -10.47 -1.75 5.42
CA SER A 42 -9.42 -2.73 5.71
C SER A 42 -8.23 -2.08 6.42
N ALA A 43 -7.82 -0.89 5.97
CA ALA A 43 -6.75 -0.13 6.60
C ALA A 43 -7.09 0.27 8.05
N ILE A 44 -8.33 0.74 8.31
CA ILE A 44 -8.78 1.07 9.67
C ILE A 44 -8.73 -0.15 10.59
N SER A 45 -9.25 -1.30 10.13
CA SER A 45 -9.25 -2.53 10.92
C SER A 45 -7.84 -2.99 11.30
N MET A 46 -6.87 -2.87 10.37
CA MET A 46 -5.48 -3.23 10.61
C MET A 46 -4.77 -2.27 11.58
N VAL A 47 -5.01 -0.96 11.44
CA VAL A 47 -4.46 0.05 12.37
C VAL A 47 -5.02 -0.13 13.76
N GLU A 48 -6.33 -0.38 13.90
CA GLU A 48 -6.98 -0.58 15.20
C GLU A 48 -6.46 -1.83 15.92
N ALA A 49 -6.26 -2.94 15.21
CA ALA A 49 -5.62 -4.14 15.76
C ALA A 49 -4.21 -3.84 16.32
N THR A 50 -3.43 -3.05 15.58
CA THR A 50 -2.08 -2.64 16.01
C THR A 50 -2.12 -1.72 17.22
N VAL A 51 -3.06 -0.77 17.26
CA VAL A 51 -3.26 0.15 18.38
C VAL A 51 -3.71 -0.59 19.64
N SER A 52 -4.62 -1.56 19.54
CA SER A 52 -5.06 -2.38 20.67
C SER A 52 -3.89 -3.13 21.27
N TRP A 53 -3.09 -3.79 20.43
CA TRP A 53 -1.88 -4.48 20.88
C TRP A 53 -0.91 -3.54 21.60
N LEU A 54 -0.73 -2.32 21.10
CA LEU A 54 0.13 -1.32 21.74
C LEU A 54 -0.43 -0.85 23.09
N CYS A 55 -1.75 -0.69 23.22
CA CYS A 55 -2.38 -0.31 24.48
C CYS A 55 -2.25 -1.43 25.52
N ASP A 56 -2.58 -2.66 25.15
CA ASP A 56 -2.63 -3.81 26.07
C ASP A 56 -1.23 -4.29 26.47
N ASN A 57 -0.29 -4.31 25.52
CA ASN A 57 1.02 -4.94 25.71
C ASN A 57 2.13 -3.94 26.11
N LYS A 58 1.95 -2.64 25.81
CA LYS A 58 2.91 -1.57 26.16
C LYS A 58 2.35 -0.53 27.14
N GLY A 59 1.07 -0.63 27.52
CA GLY A 59 0.44 0.29 28.48
C GLY A 59 0.30 1.72 27.97
N LEU A 60 0.34 1.94 26.66
CA LEU A 60 0.23 3.27 26.06
C LEU A 60 -1.21 3.79 26.12
N SER A 61 -1.37 5.11 26.28
CA SER A 61 -2.68 5.75 26.19
C SER A 61 -3.19 5.72 24.74
N ARG A 62 -4.51 5.53 24.54
CA ARG A 62 -5.14 5.40 23.22
C ARG A 62 -4.70 6.48 22.20
N PRO A 63 -4.61 7.78 22.58
CA PRO A 63 -4.18 8.82 21.64
C PRO A 63 -2.70 8.68 21.25
N ALA A 64 -1.83 8.34 22.21
CA ALA A 64 -0.41 8.16 21.96
C ALA A 64 -0.13 6.93 21.07
N ALA A 65 -0.84 5.83 21.33
CA ALA A 65 -0.74 4.62 20.52
C ALA A 65 -1.17 4.88 19.06
N SER A 66 -2.32 5.55 18.85
CA SER A 66 -2.81 5.87 17.49
C SER A 66 -1.84 6.76 16.70
N TRP A 67 -1.35 7.85 17.31
CA TRP A 67 -0.37 8.73 16.66
C TRP A 67 0.94 8.02 16.35
N SER A 68 1.45 7.20 17.29
CA SER A 68 2.70 6.46 17.08
C SER A 68 2.58 5.45 15.93
N THR A 69 1.47 4.68 15.88
CA THR A 69 1.20 3.73 14.80
C THR A 69 1.07 4.46 13.47
N GLY A 70 0.36 5.59 13.41
CA GLY A 70 0.19 6.38 12.19
C GLY A 70 1.51 6.93 11.63
N ILE A 71 2.37 7.49 12.51
CA ILE A 71 3.68 8.02 12.10
C ILE A 71 4.60 6.90 11.60
N VAL A 72 4.66 5.78 12.32
CA VAL A 72 5.48 4.62 11.93
C VAL A 72 5.00 4.06 10.60
N LEU A 73 3.69 3.89 10.43
CA LEU A 73 3.10 3.42 9.18
C LEU A 73 3.44 4.37 8.02
N TRP A 74 3.28 5.68 8.22
CA TRP A 74 3.59 6.70 7.21
C TRP A 74 5.06 6.69 6.78
N LEU A 75 5.99 6.57 7.74
CA LEU A 75 7.43 6.49 7.46
C LEU A 75 7.78 5.23 6.66
N ILE A 76 7.27 4.06 7.09
CA ILE A 76 7.52 2.78 6.41
C ILE A 76 6.93 2.80 4.99
N SER A 77 5.70 3.29 4.83
CA SER A 77 5.05 3.41 3.53
C SER A 77 5.81 4.35 2.60
N THR A 78 6.27 5.51 3.10
CA THR A 78 7.04 6.47 2.30
C THR A 78 8.38 5.87 1.85
N LEU A 79 9.08 5.16 2.74
CA LEU A 79 10.33 4.48 2.42
C LEU A 79 10.13 3.38 1.36
N ALA A 80 9.05 2.60 1.49
CA ALA A 80 8.69 1.59 0.48
C ALA A 80 8.41 2.23 -0.89
N MET A 81 7.65 3.33 -0.93
CA MET A 81 7.39 4.06 -2.18
C MET A 81 8.68 4.62 -2.81
N LEU A 82 9.61 5.12 -2.00
CA LEU A 82 10.91 5.60 -2.48
C LEU A 82 11.72 4.48 -3.15
N SER A 83 11.68 3.26 -2.58
CA SER A 83 12.37 2.09 -3.14
C SER A 83 11.89 1.71 -4.54
N PHE A 84 10.62 2.00 -4.88
CA PHE A 84 10.07 1.72 -6.21
C PHE A 84 10.36 2.83 -7.24
N ASN A 85 10.88 3.99 -6.82
CA ASN A 85 11.09 5.15 -7.70
C ASN A 85 12.56 5.60 -7.74
N LEU A 86 13.04 6.34 -6.74
CA LEU A 86 14.40 6.89 -6.69
C LEU A 86 15.42 5.92 -6.08
N GLY A 87 14.98 5.03 -5.20
CA GLY A 87 15.82 4.08 -4.46
C GLY A 87 15.99 2.72 -5.16
N ALA A 88 15.57 2.59 -6.43
CA ALA A 88 15.67 1.32 -7.17
C ALA A 88 17.12 0.85 -7.32
N ASP A 89 18.06 1.81 -7.38
CA ASP A 89 19.51 1.56 -7.48
C ASP A 89 20.22 1.55 -6.10
N TRP A 90 19.50 1.69 -4.99
CA TRP A 90 20.11 1.66 -3.67
C TRP A 90 20.54 0.24 -3.27
N THR A 91 21.83 -0.02 -3.42
CA THR A 91 22.48 -1.26 -3.02
C THR A 91 22.90 -1.20 -1.55
N LEU A 92 22.13 -1.79 -0.64
CA LEU A 92 22.64 -2.04 0.72
C LEU A 92 23.53 -3.30 0.67
N ALA A 93 24.84 -3.11 0.81
CA ALA A 93 25.83 -4.20 0.87
C ALA A 93 25.97 -5.08 -0.40
N GLY A 94 25.93 -4.48 -1.59
CA GLY A 94 26.28 -5.17 -2.85
C GLY A 94 25.24 -6.19 -3.35
N LYS A 95 24.06 -6.26 -2.74
CA LYS A 95 22.90 -6.99 -3.26
C LYS A 95 21.73 -6.02 -3.45
N THR A 96 21.14 -6.01 -4.64
CA THR A 96 19.89 -5.30 -4.90
C THR A 96 18.81 -5.86 -3.97
N PHE A 97 17.98 -4.99 -3.38
CA PHE A 97 16.91 -5.35 -2.43
C PHE A 97 16.01 -6.49 -2.95
N SER A 98 15.83 -6.60 -4.27
CA SER A 98 15.04 -7.63 -4.94
C SER A 98 15.72 -9.00 -5.12
N THR A 99 17.03 -9.14 -4.88
CA THR A 99 17.80 -10.37 -5.17
C THR A 99 18.33 -11.04 -3.90
N GLY A 100 18.27 -10.37 -2.74
CA GLY A 100 18.90 -10.84 -1.49
C GLY A 100 18.13 -11.91 -0.70
N TRP A 101 16.85 -12.17 -1.00
CA TRP A 101 15.97 -13.01 -0.17
C TRP A 101 15.51 -14.32 -0.83
N ILE A 102 15.92 -14.61 -2.07
CA ILE A 102 15.42 -15.76 -2.85
C ILE A 102 16.57 -16.58 -3.49
N THR A 103 17.72 -16.65 -2.85
CA THR A 103 18.75 -17.68 -3.13
C THR A 103 19.04 -18.46 -1.87
#